data_AF-A0A6J6NCR8-F1
#
_entry.id   AF-A0A6J6NCR8-F1
#
_cell.length_a   1.000
_cell.length_b   1.000
_cell.length_c   1.000
_cell.angle_alpha   90.00
_cell.angle_beta   90.00
_cell.angle_gamma   90.00
#
_symmetry.space_group_name_H-M   'P 1'
#
loop_
_entity.id
_entity.type
_entity.pdbx_description
1 polymer ?
#
loop_
_entity_poly.entity_id
_entity_poly.type
_entity_poly.pdbx_seq_one_letter_code
_entity_poly.pdbx_strand_id
1 'polypeptide(L)'
;MIHPRSGLAIKHGVSVVNSPGTIDASYRGEISVILINLDSESAVDFKKGDRIAQLLIQKVEHADFIEVSSLPGTDRGTGGFGSSGSA
;
A
#
# COMPACT_ATOMS: atom_id res chain seq x y z
N MET A 1 -1.79 8.40 -1.89
CA MET A 1 -1.55 7.06 -1.35
C MET A 1 -1.65 7.09 0.17
N ILE A 2 -2.52 6.28 0.76
CA ILE A 2 -2.70 6.14 2.22
C ILE A 2 -1.80 5.00 2.70
N HIS A 3 -0.95 5.26 3.69
CA HIS A 3 -0.04 4.27 4.27
C HIS A 3 -0.28 4.12 5.78
N PRO A 4 -0.02 2.93 6.36
CA PRO A 4 0.02 2.76 7.80
C PRO A 4 1.17 3.56 8.40
N ARG A 5 1.04 3.94 9.68
CA ARG A 5 2.12 4.55 10.46
C ARG A 5 2.96 3.44 11.09
N SER A 6 4.27 3.46 10.87
CA SER A 6 5.19 2.42 11.37
C SER A 6 5.08 2.20 12.88
N GLY A 7 4.92 3.27 13.65
CA GLY A 7 4.75 3.18 15.10
C GLY A 7 3.50 2.43 15.56
N LEU A 8 2.37 2.58 14.84
CA LEU A 8 1.14 1.85 15.15
C LEU A 8 1.25 0.38 14.70
N ALA A 9 1.90 0.13 13.56
CA ALA A 9 2.13 -1.20 13.05
C ALA A 9 2.99 -2.04 13.99
N ILE A 10 4.17 -1.53 14.41
CA ILE A 10 5.11 -2.30 15.23
C ILE A 10 4.68 -2.45 16.69
N LYS A 11 3.96 -1.47 17.25
CA LYS A 11 3.60 -1.47 18.68
C LYS A 11 2.22 -2.05 18.97
N HIS A 12 1.30 -2.01 18.00
CA HIS A 12 -0.10 -2.33 18.21
C HIS A 12 -0.70 -3.21 17.11
N GLY A 13 0.11 -3.71 16.16
CA GLY A 13 -0.38 -4.56 15.07
C GLY A 13 -1.36 -3.88 14.11
N VAL A 14 -1.46 -2.54 14.13
CA VAL A 14 -2.43 -1.81 13.31
C VAL A 14 -1.90 -1.66 11.89
N SER A 15 -2.71 -2.10 10.93
CA SER A 15 -2.44 -1.94 9.50
C SER A 15 -3.65 -1.34 8.78
N VAL A 16 -3.52 -1.20 7.46
CA VAL A 16 -4.58 -0.77 6.56
C VAL A 16 -4.80 -1.87 5.52
N VAL A 17 -6.01 -2.40 5.42
CA VAL A 17 -6.32 -3.61 4.61
C VAL A 17 -5.94 -3.42 3.14
N ASN A 18 -6.24 -2.25 2.58
CA ASN A 18 -5.95 -1.91 1.19
C ASN A 18 -4.61 -1.16 1.02
N SER A 19 -3.66 -1.30 1.95
CA SER A 19 -2.39 -0.58 1.88
C SER A 19 -1.54 -1.02 0.66
N PRO A 20 -0.97 -0.07 -0.10
CA PRO A 20 -1.21 1.36 -0.03
C PRO A 20 -2.58 1.75 -0.61
N GLY A 21 -3.38 2.50 0.15
CA GLY A 21 -4.70 2.94 -0.29
C GLY A 21 -4.58 3.95 -1.43
N THR A 22 -5.15 3.64 -2.58
CA THR A 22 -5.12 4.54 -3.75
C THR A 22 -6.33 5.47 -3.72
N ILE A 23 -6.09 6.76 -3.97
CA ILE A 23 -7.13 7.78 -4.08
C ILE A 23 -7.02 8.36 -5.49
N ASP A 24 -8.08 8.24 -6.28
CA ASP A 24 -8.10 8.75 -7.65
C ASP A 24 -8.09 10.27 -7.69
N ALA A 25 -7.46 10.83 -8.72
CA ALA A 25 -7.32 12.29 -8.89
C ALA A 25 -8.67 13.03 -8.98
N SER A 26 -9.73 12.35 -9.43
CA SER A 26 -11.09 12.87 -9.55
C SER A 26 -11.90 12.74 -8.26
N TYR A 27 -11.43 12.02 -7.24
CA TYR A 27 -12.18 11.81 -6.01
C TYR A 27 -12.35 13.11 -5.21
N ARG A 28 -13.57 13.36 -4.72
CA ARG A 28 -13.94 14.56 -3.93
C ARG A 28 -14.69 14.24 -2.64
N GLY A 29 -14.91 12.96 -2.37
CA GLY A 29 -15.55 12.52 -1.14
C GLY A 29 -14.62 12.57 0.07
N GLU A 30 -15.17 12.17 1.22
CA GLU A 30 -14.39 12.01 2.45
C GLU A 30 -13.39 10.85 2.32
N ILE A 31 -12.15 11.09 2.76
CA ILE A 31 -11.13 10.05 2.78
C ILE A 31 -11.34 9.19 4.02
N SER A 32 -11.67 7.91 3.83
CA SER A 32 -11.74 6.92 4.91
C SER A 32 -10.53 5.98 4.92
N VAL A 33 -10.23 5.40 6.08
CA VAL A 33 -9.12 4.45 6.26
C VAL A 33 -9.67 3.10 6.73
N ILE A 34 -9.41 2.04 5.98
CA ILE A 34 -9.84 0.67 6.30
C ILE A 34 -8.82 0.05 7.25
N LEU A 35 -8.88 0.45 8.53
CA LEU A 35 -8.01 -0.06 9.57
C LEU A 35 -8.28 -1.55 9.86
N ILE A 36 -7.21 -2.29 10.14
CA ILE A 36 -7.27 -3.66 10.66
C ILE A 36 -6.31 -3.80 11.84
N ASN A 37 -6.79 -4.46 12.88
CA ASN A 37 -5.94 -4.93 13.97
C ASN A 37 -5.46 -6.35 13.64
N LEU A 38 -4.15 -6.52 13.48
CA LEU A 38 -3.52 -7.82 13.24
C LEU A 38 -2.99 -8.47 14.53
N ASP A 39 -3.06 -7.76 15.66
CA ASP A 39 -2.78 -8.33 16.98
C ASP A 39 -3.97 -9.21 17.41
N SER A 40 -3.70 -10.49 17.65
CA SER A 40 -4.71 -11.48 18.04
C SER A 40 -5.08 -11.44 19.51
N GLU A 41 -4.30 -10.75 20.34
CA GLU A 41 -4.42 -10.77 21.80
C GLU A 41 -4.89 -9.43 22.37
N SER A 42 -4.50 -8.32 21.75
CA SER A 42 -4.76 -6.97 22.28
C SER A 42 -5.70 -6.17 21.39
N ALA A 43 -6.72 -5.55 22.00
CA ALA A 43 -7.54 -4.55 21.34
C ALA A 43 -6.79 -3.21 21.20
N VAL A 44 -7.21 -2.39 20.23
CA VAL A 44 -6.67 -1.05 20.00
C VAL A 44 -7.82 -0.04 19.98
N ASP A 45 -7.71 0.98 20.83
CA ASP A 45 -8.68 2.08 20.89
C ASP A 45 -8.12 3.33 20.21
N PHE A 46 -8.99 4.02 19.48
CA PHE A 46 -8.69 5.32 18.87
C PHE A 46 -9.65 6.38 19.38
N LYS A 47 -9.14 7.59 19.55
CA LYS A 47 -9.91 8.78 19.88
C LYS A 47 -9.91 9.73 18.70
N LYS A 48 -10.95 10.56 18.64
CA LYS A 48 -11.00 11.65 17.66
C LYS A 48 -9.76 12.54 17.81
N GLY A 49 -9.05 12.75 16.70
CA GLY A 49 -7.79 13.50 16.65
C GLY A 49 -6.53 12.63 16.63
N ASP A 50 -6.65 11.32 16.88
CA ASP A 50 -5.52 10.41 16.75
C ASP A 50 -5.06 10.33 15.29
N ARG A 51 -3.73 10.38 15.11
CA ARG A 51 -3.11 10.21 13.81
C ARG A 51 -3.03 8.73 13.49
N ILE A 52 -3.95 8.22 12.68
CA ILE A 52 -4.09 6.77 12.40
C ILE A 52 -3.39 6.30 11.11
N ALA A 53 -3.14 7.20 10.17
CA ALA A 53 -2.51 6.90 8.88
C ALA A 53 -1.67 8.10 8.40
N GLN A 54 -1.03 7.97 7.26
CA GLN A 54 -0.32 9.06 6.57
C GLN A 54 -0.68 9.08 5.09
N LEU A 55 -0.76 10.28 4.51
CA LEU A 55 -1.10 10.50 3.11
C LEU A 55 0.14 11.00 2.34
N LEU A 56 0.46 10.33 1.24
CA LEU A 56 1.49 10.75 0.28
C LEU A 56 0.84 11.18 -1.04
N ILE A 57 1.40 12.23 -1.66
CA ILE A 57 1.06 12.69 -3.01
C ILE A 57 2.27 12.44 -3.90
N GLN A 58 2.06 11.75 -5.01
CA GLN A 58 3.12 11.36 -5.94
C GLN A 58 2.64 11.57 -7.38
N LYS A 59 3.58 11.77 -8.31
CA LYS A 59 3.29 11.69 -9.73
C LYS A 59 2.98 10.24 -10.10
N VAL A 60 2.04 10.07 -11.01
CA VAL A 60 1.70 8.77 -11.61
C VAL A 60 1.72 8.94 -13.12
N GLU A 61 2.29 7.97 -13.82
CA GLU A 61 2.31 7.95 -15.28
C GLU A 61 1.01 7.35 -15.81
N HIS A 62 0.47 7.94 -16.87
CA HIS A 62 -0.67 7.41 -17.60
C HIS A 62 -0.14 6.64 -18.81
N ALA A 63 -0.18 5.30 -18.73
CA ALA A 63 0.37 4.45 -19.78
C ALA A 63 -0.65 4.18 -20.90
N ASP A 64 -0.20 4.33 -22.14
CA ASP A 64 -0.89 3.80 -23.32
C ASP A 64 -0.31 2.43 -23.66
N PHE A 65 -1.14 1.39 -23.59
CA PHE A 65 -0.69 0.03 -23.89
C PHE A 65 -0.59 -0.19 -25.42
N ILE A 66 0.56 -0.72 -25.87
CA ILE A 66 0.83 -1.07 -27.26
C ILE A 66 1.03 -2.58 -27.35
N GLU A 67 0.14 -3.27 -28.07
CA GLU A 67 0.21 -4.73 -28.25
C GLU A 67 1.36 -5.11 -29.22
N VAL A 68 2.14 -6.12 -28.84
CA VAL A 68 3.28 -6.65 -29.62
C VAL A 68 3.35 -8.17 -29.51
N SER A 69 3.91 -8.83 -30.52
CA SER A 69 4.07 -10.30 -30.52
C SER A 69 5.12 -10.80 -29.52
N SER A 70 6.12 -9.97 -29.19
CA SER A 70 7.17 -10.31 -28.24
C SER A 70 7.87 -9.05 -27.70
N LEU A 71 8.39 -9.15 -26.47
CA LEU A 71 9.26 -8.15 -25.85
C LEU A 71 10.74 -8.56 -26.00
N PRO A 72 11.69 -7.62 -26.02
CA PRO A 72 13.11 -7.94 -25.94
C PRO A 72 13.45 -8.62 -24.61
N GLY A 73 14.46 -9.50 -24.63
CA GLY A 73 14.96 -10.17 -23.43
C GLY A 73 15.62 -9.20 -22.44
N THR A 74 15.66 -9.58 -21.16
CA THR A 74 16.36 -8.85 -20.09
C THR A 74 17.06 -9.84 -19.17
N ASP A 75 18.05 -9.37 -18.41
CA ASP A 75 18.79 -10.20 -17.44
C ASP A 75 17.88 -10.81 -16.34
N ARG A 76 16.77 -10.15 -16.01
CA ARG A 76 15.77 -10.67 -15.06
C ARG A 76 14.87 -11.73 -15.68
N GLY A 77 14.57 -11.62 -16.98
CA GLY A 77 13.67 -12.52 -17.70
C GLY A 77 12.33 -12.70 -16.97
N THR A 78 11.94 -13.96 -16.75
CA THR A 78 10.70 -14.34 -16.04
C THR A 78 10.88 -14.50 -14.52
N GLY A 79 12.01 -14.07 -13.95
CA GLY A 79 12.31 -14.21 -12.52
C GLY A 79 11.42 -13.33 -11.61
N GLY A 80 10.77 -13.95 -10.63
CA GLY A 80 9.94 -13.31 -9.61
C GLY A 80 9.93 -14.10 -8.30
N PHE A 81 9.22 -13.60 -7.28
CA PHE A 81 8.99 -14.31 -6.00
C PHE A 81 10.27 -14.82 -5.30
N GLY A 82 11.29 -13.97 -5.16
CA GLY A 82 12.53 -14.36 -4.50
C GLY A 82 13.52 -15.13 -5.38
N SER A 83 13.37 -15.07 -6.71
CA SER A 83 14.26 -15.73 -7.68
C SER A 83 15.76 -15.34 -7.57
N SER A 84 16.09 -14.27 -6.86
CA SER A 84 17.47 -13.85 -6.58
C SER A 84 18.11 -14.54 -5.37
N GLY A 85 17.35 -15.32 -4.60
CA GLY A 85 17.85 -16.07 -3.44
C GLY A 85 18.32 -15.18 -2.30
N SER A 86 17.44 -14.89 -1.34
CA SER A 86 17.78 -14.39 0.00
C SER A 86 16.51 -14.43 0.84
N ALA A 87 16.32 -15.51 1.58
CA ALA A 87 15.33 -15.62 2.64
C ALA A 87 16.04 -16.16 3.88
#